data_AF-A0A0C2ZW17-F1
#
_entry.id   AF-A0A0C2ZW17-F1
#
_cell.length_a   1.000
_cell.length_b   1.000
_cell.length_c   1.000
_cell.angle_alpha   90.00
_cell.angle_beta   90.00
_cell.angle_gamma   90.00
#
_symmetry.space_group_name_H-M   'P 1'
#
loop_
_entity.id
_entity.type
_entity.pdbx_description
1 polymer ?
#
loop_
_entity_poly.entity_id
_entity_poly.type
_entity_poly.pdbx_seq_one_letter_code
_entity_poly.pdbx_strand_id
1 'polypeptide(L)'
;KPTNFLCVDQRNGAIKGTYIIDPSLQIPESHLPPPVKTGEGGAEGERKNLYLHTRDGSVDVDVWLVGHKSRSKESTKRTTLYVSSNDGAITTKIQAIDNIDPFFLNIFTKDGKITVLLPRSFHGPITMTSGDGSCTLSNDMLKTSTHLGVADRTTRYFVGQYALSSMQNVWEGDEVKVETRDGKIKVRYIDEVVQSSSSSSWCIFSRLFHC
;
A
#
# COMPACT_ATOMS: atom_id res chain seq x y z
N LYS A 1 -15.87 -0.63 12.54
CA LYS A 1 -16.96 -1.13 11.67
C LYS A 1 -16.43 -1.12 10.22
N PRO A 2 -16.72 -2.14 9.40
CA PRO A 2 -16.36 -2.13 7.98
C PRO A 2 -17.06 -0.99 7.22
N THR A 3 -16.44 -0.50 6.15
CA THR A 3 -17.00 0.53 5.25
C THR A 3 -16.53 0.31 3.81
N ASN A 4 -17.12 1.04 2.87
CA ASN A 4 -16.63 1.16 1.50
C ASN A 4 -16.61 2.64 1.09
N PHE A 5 -15.87 2.96 0.04
CA PHE A 5 -15.77 4.30 -0.53
C PHE A 5 -15.38 5.40 0.48
N LEU A 6 -14.50 5.06 1.43
CA LEU A 6 -14.05 6.01 2.44
C LEU A 6 -13.14 7.07 1.80
N CYS A 7 -13.44 8.35 2.06
CA CYS A 7 -12.63 9.47 1.61
C CYS A 7 -12.24 10.33 2.81
N VAL A 8 -10.94 10.49 3.02
CA VAL A 8 -10.35 11.42 4.00
C VAL A 8 -9.40 12.34 3.23
N ASP A 9 -9.72 13.62 3.22
CA ASP A 9 -8.91 14.67 2.61
C ASP A 9 -8.67 15.76 3.66
N GLN A 10 -7.41 15.93 4.06
CA GLN A 10 -6.99 16.86 5.10
C GLN A 10 -5.96 17.85 4.55
N ARG A 11 -6.11 19.12 4.92
CA ARG A 11 -5.11 20.13 4.55
C ARG A 11 -3.81 19.96 5.35
N ASN A 12 -3.93 19.76 6.65
CA ASN A 12 -2.81 19.57 7.56
C ASN A 12 -3.17 18.47 8.56
N GLY A 13 -2.16 17.84 9.13
CA GLY A 13 -2.30 16.82 10.15
C GLY A 13 -2.01 15.42 9.63
N ALA A 14 -1.65 14.55 10.58
CA ALA A 14 -1.36 13.16 10.29
C ALA A 14 -2.66 12.34 10.20
N ILE A 15 -2.75 11.47 9.19
CA ILE A 15 -3.80 10.47 9.08
C ILE A 15 -3.30 9.19 9.73
N LYS A 16 -3.94 8.78 10.82
CA LYS A 16 -3.57 7.56 11.56
C LYS A 16 -4.78 6.70 11.81
N GLY A 17 -4.55 5.38 11.89
CA GLY A 17 -5.52 4.45 12.43
C GLY A 17 -5.72 3.21 11.59
N THR A 18 -6.82 2.51 11.86
CA THR A 18 -7.15 1.25 11.23
C THR A 18 -8.44 1.40 10.43
N TYR A 19 -8.40 1.02 9.15
CA TYR A 19 -9.53 1.09 8.22
C TYR A 19 -9.90 -0.31 7.77
N ILE A 20 -11.16 -0.69 7.92
CA ILE A 20 -11.67 -1.99 7.45
C ILE A 20 -12.52 -1.72 6.22
N ILE A 21 -12.03 -2.17 5.06
CA ILE A 21 -12.65 -1.94 3.76
C ILE A 21 -13.35 -3.23 3.31
N ASP A 22 -14.66 -3.13 3.12
CA ASP A 22 -15.50 -4.16 2.55
C ASP A 22 -16.01 -3.70 1.17
N PRO A 23 -15.40 -4.18 0.07
CA PRO A 23 -15.78 -3.78 -1.29
C PRO A 23 -17.21 -4.21 -1.68
N SER A 24 -17.81 -5.16 -0.96
CA SER A 24 -19.15 -5.66 -1.24
C SER A 24 -20.25 -4.75 -0.67
N LEU A 25 -19.90 -3.91 0.31
CA LEU A 25 -20.85 -3.03 0.98
C LEU A 25 -21.42 -2.02 -0.02
N GLN A 26 -22.72 -2.14 -0.27
CA GLN A 26 -23.48 -1.24 -1.12
C GLN A 26 -23.85 0.00 -0.31
N ILE A 27 -23.42 1.17 -0.77
CA ILE A 27 -23.77 2.46 -0.18
C ILE A 27 -24.44 3.29 -1.27
N PRO A 28 -25.66 3.82 -1.04
CA PRO A 28 -26.32 4.69 -2.00
C PRO A 28 -25.42 5.87 -2.38
N GLU A 29 -25.35 6.18 -3.67
CA GLU A 29 -24.48 7.25 -4.18
C GLU A 29 -24.78 8.62 -3.56
N SER A 30 -26.05 8.88 -3.22
CA SER A 30 -26.49 10.09 -2.52
C SER A 30 -25.87 10.28 -1.13
N HIS A 31 -25.32 9.23 -0.51
CA HIS A 31 -24.68 9.30 0.80
C HIS A 31 -23.16 9.42 0.71
N LEU A 32 -22.61 9.35 -0.51
CA LEU A 32 -21.19 9.34 -0.73
C LEU A 32 -20.70 10.74 -1.15
N PRO A 33 -19.49 11.15 -0.73
CA PRO A 33 -18.90 12.40 -1.20
C PRO A 33 -18.67 12.33 -2.72
N PRO A 34 -18.54 13.47 -3.42
CA PRO A 34 -18.18 13.46 -4.84
C PRO A 34 -16.85 12.71 -5.09
N PRO A 35 -16.65 12.08 -6.26
CA PRO A 35 -15.39 11.44 -6.60
C PRO A 35 -14.23 12.45 -6.62
N VAL A 36 -13.11 12.08 -5.99
CA VAL A 36 -11.92 12.93 -5.94
C VAL A 36 -11.04 12.70 -7.16
N LYS A 37 -10.62 13.79 -7.81
CA LYS A 37 -9.66 13.74 -8.91
C LYS A 37 -8.29 13.33 -8.38
N THR A 38 -7.73 12.28 -8.95
CA THR A 38 -6.39 11.80 -8.60
C THR A 38 -5.44 12.12 -9.75
N GLY A 39 -4.61 13.17 -9.60
CA GLY A 39 -3.62 13.60 -10.60
C GLY A 39 -3.91 14.96 -11.28
N GLU A 40 -2.90 15.51 -11.97
CA GLU A 40 -2.98 16.75 -12.75
C GLU A 40 -3.48 16.42 -14.18
N GLY A 41 -4.73 16.79 -14.53
CA GLY A 41 -5.30 16.62 -15.88
C GLY A 41 -6.74 16.08 -15.95
N GLY A 42 -7.59 16.47 -15.00
CA GLY A 42 -8.77 15.70 -14.60
C GLY A 42 -9.97 15.61 -15.57
N ALA A 43 -10.19 14.39 -16.06
CA ALA A 43 -11.53 13.79 -16.05
C ALA A 43 -11.95 13.48 -14.60
N GLU A 44 -13.26 13.31 -14.33
CA GLU A 44 -13.73 12.85 -13.03
C GLU A 44 -13.07 11.49 -12.69
N GLY A 45 -12.41 11.43 -11.54
CA GLY A 45 -11.69 10.24 -11.12
C GLY A 45 -12.66 9.13 -10.72
N GLU A 46 -12.34 7.88 -11.06
CA GLU A 46 -13.08 6.73 -10.54
C GLU A 46 -13.03 6.70 -9.01
N ARG A 47 -14.21 6.63 -8.37
CA ARG A 47 -14.37 6.54 -6.92
C ARG A 47 -13.59 5.33 -6.37
N LYS A 48 -12.65 5.60 -5.46
CA LYS A 48 -11.83 4.58 -4.79
C LYS A 48 -12.56 3.97 -3.61
N ASN A 49 -12.28 2.71 -3.29
CA ASN A 49 -12.79 2.05 -2.08
C ASN A 49 -12.20 2.70 -0.81
N LEU A 50 -10.95 3.19 -0.92
CA LEU A 50 -10.29 4.01 0.09
C LEU A 50 -9.50 5.14 -0.58
N TYR A 51 -9.71 6.37 -0.14
CA TYR A 51 -8.95 7.55 -0.53
C TYR A 51 -8.48 8.28 0.74
N LEU A 52 -7.16 8.36 0.93
CA LEU A 52 -6.54 9.10 2.02
C LEU A 52 -5.56 10.13 1.42
N HIS A 53 -5.77 11.40 1.73
CA HIS A 53 -4.88 12.49 1.32
C HIS A 53 -4.64 13.47 2.46
N THR A 54 -3.38 13.84 2.66
CA THR A 54 -3.02 15.02 3.45
C THR A 54 -2.03 15.91 2.68
N ARG A 55 -2.12 17.23 2.80
CA ARG A 55 -1.13 18.12 2.18
C ARG A 55 0.12 18.30 3.05
N ASP A 56 -0.03 18.32 4.36
CA ASP A 56 1.08 18.46 5.30
C ASP A 56 0.85 17.55 6.49
N GLY A 57 1.53 16.41 6.50
CA GLY A 57 1.37 15.38 7.51
C GLY A 57 1.74 13.99 7.03
N SER A 58 2.04 13.12 7.98
CA SER A 58 2.29 11.71 7.70
C SER A 58 0.98 10.92 7.57
N VAL A 59 1.06 9.78 6.88
CA VAL A 59 0.00 8.79 6.87
C VAL A 59 0.55 7.50 7.45
N ASP A 60 -0.06 6.99 8.53
CA ASP A 60 0.36 5.74 9.20
C ASP A 60 -0.87 4.89 9.49
N VAL A 61 -1.16 3.92 8.62
CA VAL A 61 -2.46 3.26 8.57
C VAL A 61 -2.36 1.75 8.38
N ASP A 62 -3.28 1.06 9.05
CA ASP A 62 -3.53 -0.37 8.89
C ASP A 62 -4.84 -0.55 8.13
N VAL A 63 -4.78 -1.10 6.91
CA VAL A 63 -5.94 -1.35 6.07
C VAL A 63 -6.24 -2.84 6.05
N TRP A 64 -7.42 -3.21 6.50
CA TRP A 64 -7.95 -4.57 6.44
C TRP A 64 -8.92 -4.67 5.27
N LEU A 65 -8.64 -5.57 4.33
CA LEU A 65 -9.51 -5.88 3.21
C LEU A 65 -10.36 -7.10 3.57
N VAL A 66 -11.68 -6.97 3.44
CA VAL A 66 -12.64 -8.04 3.74
C VAL A 66 -12.99 -8.79 2.45
N GLY A 67 -12.71 -10.10 2.46
CA GLY A 67 -13.06 -11.03 1.40
C GLY A 67 -14.39 -11.74 1.65
N HIS A 68 -14.91 -12.41 0.62
CA HIS A 68 -16.18 -13.13 0.68
C HIS A 68 -16.07 -14.53 0.05
N LYS A 69 -16.58 -15.56 0.72
CA LYS A 69 -16.46 -16.96 0.29
C LYS A 69 -17.37 -17.35 -0.88
N SER A 70 -18.37 -16.53 -1.21
CA SER A 70 -19.50 -16.92 -2.07
C SER A 70 -19.69 -16.07 -3.33
N ARG A 71 -18.72 -15.22 -3.71
CA ARG A 71 -18.88 -14.35 -4.87
C ARG A 71 -18.70 -15.14 -6.16
N SER A 72 -19.70 -15.12 -7.05
CA SER A 72 -19.58 -15.67 -8.41
C SER A 72 -18.49 -14.90 -9.16
N LYS A 73 -17.78 -15.57 -10.08
CA LYS A 73 -16.63 -15.05 -10.86
C LYS A 73 -16.98 -13.87 -11.80
N GLU A 74 -18.13 -13.22 -11.64
CA GLU A 74 -18.74 -12.35 -12.65
C GLU A 74 -18.44 -10.86 -12.48
N SER A 75 -17.73 -10.45 -11.41
CA SER A 75 -17.20 -9.08 -11.32
C SER A 75 -15.78 -9.06 -10.78
N THR A 76 -14.78 -9.08 -11.66
CA THR A 76 -13.34 -9.00 -11.35
C THR A 76 -12.87 -7.57 -11.04
N LYS A 77 -13.74 -6.73 -10.46
CA LYS A 77 -13.37 -5.35 -10.16
C LYS A 77 -12.45 -5.32 -8.93
N ARG A 78 -11.23 -4.86 -9.13
CA ARG A 78 -10.23 -4.72 -8.07
C ARG A 78 -10.69 -3.76 -6.97
N THR A 79 -10.32 -4.07 -5.74
CA THR A 79 -10.43 -3.11 -4.62
C THR A 79 -9.39 -2.03 -4.81
N THR A 80 -9.81 -0.79 -5.02
CA THR A 80 -8.89 0.33 -5.32
C THR A 80 -8.63 1.20 -4.10
N LEU A 81 -7.36 1.36 -3.75
CA LEU A 81 -6.89 2.12 -2.59
C LEU A 81 -5.94 3.21 -3.05
N TYR A 82 -6.14 4.43 -2.56
CA TYR A 82 -5.27 5.57 -2.80
C TYR A 82 -4.82 6.20 -1.49
N VAL A 83 -3.51 6.35 -1.32
CA VAL A 83 -2.90 6.96 -0.13
C VAL A 83 -1.88 7.99 -0.57
N SER A 84 -1.97 9.23 -0.09
CA SER A 84 -1.00 10.24 -0.48
C SER A 84 -0.73 11.31 0.57
N SER A 85 0.47 11.88 0.49
CA SER A 85 0.88 13.07 1.24
C SER A 85 1.73 14.00 0.38
N ASN A 86 1.54 15.33 0.40
CA ASN A 86 2.49 16.22 -0.28
C ASN A 86 3.78 16.43 0.53
N ASP A 87 3.72 16.30 1.85
CA ASP A 87 4.87 16.45 2.73
C ASP A 87 4.63 15.56 3.95
N GLY A 88 5.33 14.44 4.00
CA GLY A 88 5.26 13.51 5.11
C GLY A 88 5.48 12.06 4.71
N ALA A 89 6.01 11.30 5.67
CA ALA A 89 6.20 9.87 5.50
C ALA A 89 4.85 9.12 5.40
N ILE A 90 4.81 8.09 4.57
CA ILE A 90 3.66 7.19 4.45
C ILE A 90 4.06 5.79 4.90
N THR A 91 3.31 5.22 5.83
CA THR A 91 3.36 3.81 6.20
C THR A 91 1.98 3.20 6.01
N THR A 92 1.88 2.22 5.13
CA THR A 92 0.61 1.54 4.83
C THR A 92 0.78 0.04 5.03
N LYS A 93 0.01 -0.55 5.94
CA LYS A 93 -0.07 -2.01 6.11
C LYS A 93 -1.35 -2.53 5.49
N ILE A 94 -1.26 -3.52 4.61
CA ILE A 94 -2.40 -4.22 4.04
C ILE A 94 -2.54 -5.57 4.75
N GLN A 95 -3.73 -5.85 5.24
CA GLN A 95 -4.14 -7.13 5.83
C GLN A 95 -5.33 -7.67 5.05
N ALA A 96 -5.35 -8.99 4.86
CA ALA A 96 -6.43 -9.68 4.18
C ALA A 96 -7.22 -10.53 5.18
N ILE A 97 -8.54 -10.43 5.15
CA ILE A 97 -9.47 -11.27 5.91
C ILE A 97 -10.20 -12.15 4.89
N ASP A 98 -10.09 -13.48 5.05
CA ASP A 98 -10.62 -14.46 4.10
C ASP A 98 -10.08 -14.28 2.66
N ASN A 99 -10.84 -14.75 1.65
CA ASN A 99 -10.49 -14.65 0.23
C ASN A 99 -10.88 -13.28 -0.30
N ILE A 100 -9.95 -12.32 -0.22
CA ILE A 100 -10.15 -10.97 -0.75
C ILE A 100 -10.20 -10.97 -2.28
N ASP A 101 -10.99 -10.06 -2.85
CA ASP A 101 -10.85 -9.71 -4.26
C ASP A 101 -9.47 -9.08 -4.49
N PRO A 102 -8.88 -9.21 -5.69
CA PRO A 102 -7.60 -8.57 -5.98
C PRO A 102 -7.66 -7.06 -5.72
N PHE A 103 -6.55 -6.46 -5.31
CA PHE A 103 -6.52 -5.03 -4.97
C PHE A 103 -5.50 -4.25 -5.79
N PHE A 104 -5.79 -2.97 -6.01
CA PHE A 104 -4.86 -2.01 -6.55
C PHE A 104 -4.54 -0.95 -5.50
N LEU A 105 -3.30 -0.94 -5.01
CA LEU A 105 -2.79 0.03 -4.06
C LEU A 105 -1.91 1.05 -4.78
N ASN A 106 -2.35 2.32 -4.78
CA ASN A 106 -1.58 3.43 -5.33
C ASN A 106 -1.17 4.38 -4.20
N ILE A 107 0.13 4.59 -4.03
CA ILE A 107 0.70 5.45 -2.99
C ILE A 107 1.58 6.51 -3.63
N PHE A 108 1.37 7.77 -3.25
CA PHE A 108 2.16 8.89 -3.74
C PHE A 108 2.60 9.81 -2.60
N THR A 109 3.87 10.22 -2.60
CA THR A 109 4.28 11.41 -1.85
C THR A 109 5.14 12.34 -2.67
N LYS A 110 5.08 13.64 -2.39
CA LYS A 110 6.02 14.58 -3.02
C LYS A 110 7.34 14.60 -2.25
N ASP A 111 7.30 14.73 -0.94
CA ASP A 111 8.48 14.64 -0.07
C ASP A 111 8.17 13.71 1.11
N GLY A 112 8.90 12.61 1.18
CA GLY A 112 8.72 11.64 2.25
C GLY A 112 9.18 10.23 1.89
N LYS A 113 9.54 9.49 2.94
CA LYS A 113 9.74 8.04 2.84
C LYS A 113 8.39 7.32 2.75
N ILE A 114 8.33 6.27 1.93
CA ILE A 114 7.18 5.37 1.86
C ILE A 114 7.60 3.97 2.34
N THR A 115 6.83 3.41 3.27
CA THR A 115 6.94 2.02 3.70
C THR A 115 5.62 1.29 3.46
N VAL A 116 5.66 0.21 2.70
CA VAL A 116 4.48 -0.62 2.40
C VAL A 116 4.69 -2.01 2.99
N LEU A 117 3.71 -2.47 3.76
CA LEU A 117 3.69 -3.81 4.35
C LEU A 117 2.55 -4.59 3.72
N LEU A 118 2.87 -5.61 2.92
CA LEU A 118 1.91 -6.41 2.17
C LEU A 118 1.66 -7.77 2.85
N PRO A 119 0.48 -8.39 2.67
CA PRO A 119 0.26 -9.75 3.09
C PRO A 119 1.07 -10.73 2.22
N ARG A 120 1.40 -11.90 2.76
CA ARG A 120 2.10 -12.98 2.02
C ARG A 120 1.30 -13.51 0.82
N SER A 121 -0.02 -13.30 0.82
CA SER A 121 -0.92 -13.67 -0.26
C SER A 121 -0.86 -12.71 -1.45
N PHE A 122 -0.11 -11.61 -1.37
CA PHE A 122 0.03 -10.68 -2.49
C PHE A 122 0.72 -11.36 -3.68
N HIS A 123 0.06 -11.32 -4.84
CA HIS A 123 0.61 -11.83 -6.08
C HIS A 123 0.37 -10.84 -7.20
N GLY A 124 1.45 -10.25 -7.72
CA GLY A 124 1.36 -9.31 -8.83
C GLY A 124 2.53 -8.33 -8.96
N PRO A 125 2.40 -7.37 -9.88
CA PRO A 125 3.42 -6.36 -10.13
C PRO A 125 3.52 -5.33 -9.01
N ILE A 126 4.76 -4.97 -8.72
CA ILE A 126 5.15 -3.85 -7.86
C ILE A 126 5.93 -2.86 -8.72
N THR A 127 5.43 -1.63 -8.83
CA THR A 127 6.10 -0.51 -9.48
C THR A 127 6.49 0.52 -8.44
N MET A 128 7.79 0.83 -8.34
CA MET A 128 8.33 1.81 -7.40
C MET A 128 9.10 2.89 -8.13
N THR A 129 8.72 4.15 -7.95
CA THR A 129 9.36 5.30 -8.60
C THR A 129 9.87 6.28 -7.54
N SER A 130 11.16 6.61 -7.56
CA SER A 130 11.76 7.58 -6.65
C SER A 130 12.47 8.65 -7.48
N GLY A 131 12.02 9.90 -7.40
CA GLY A 131 12.65 11.01 -8.12
C GLY A 131 14.08 11.24 -7.63
N ASP A 132 14.24 11.37 -6.33
CA ASP A 132 15.50 11.31 -5.60
C ASP A 132 15.36 10.28 -4.46
N GLY A 133 16.41 9.49 -4.22
CA GLY A 133 16.43 8.39 -3.25
C GLY A 133 16.42 6.98 -3.87
N SER A 134 15.80 6.02 -3.18
CA SER A 134 15.99 4.58 -3.46
C SER A 134 14.73 3.75 -3.31
N CYS A 135 14.55 2.77 -4.20
CA CYS A 135 13.48 1.77 -4.13
C CYS A 135 14.05 0.42 -3.67
N THR A 136 13.48 -0.18 -2.62
CA THR A 136 13.96 -1.45 -2.06
C THR A 136 12.82 -2.40 -1.72
N LEU A 137 13.01 -3.67 -2.03
CA LEU A 137 12.23 -4.77 -1.47
C LEU A 137 12.98 -5.38 -0.28
N SER A 138 12.28 -5.97 0.68
CA SER A 138 12.91 -6.81 1.70
C SER A 138 13.54 -8.08 1.11
N ASN A 139 14.50 -8.65 1.83
CA ASN A 139 15.14 -9.90 1.43
C ASN A 139 14.13 -11.05 1.25
N ASP A 140 13.11 -11.11 2.10
CA ASP A 140 12.09 -12.15 2.03
C ASP A 140 11.16 -11.97 0.82
N MET A 141 10.79 -10.73 0.50
CA MET A 141 10.00 -10.45 -0.69
C MET A 141 10.81 -10.67 -1.97
N LEU A 142 12.10 -10.34 -1.95
CA LEU A 142 13.02 -10.56 -3.07
C LEU A 142 13.07 -12.04 -3.49
N LYS A 143 13.12 -12.97 -2.51
CA LYS A 143 13.14 -14.43 -2.77
C LYS A 143 11.93 -14.93 -3.57
N THR A 144 10.81 -14.24 -3.46
CA THR A 144 9.54 -14.58 -4.11
C THR A 144 9.22 -13.67 -5.29
N SER A 145 10.20 -12.88 -5.75
CA SER A 145 10.00 -11.87 -6.79
C SER A 145 10.90 -12.10 -8.00
N THR A 146 10.39 -11.71 -9.16
CA THR A 146 11.14 -11.58 -10.41
C THR A 146 11.38 -10.10 -10.68
N HIS A 147 12.64 -9.70 -10.81
CA HIS A 147 12.99 -8.33 -11.21
C HIS A 147 12.72 -8.14 -12.71
N LEU A 148 11.84 -7.19 -13.05
CA LEU A 148 11.42 -6.93 -14.43
C LEU A 148 12.25 -5.85 -15.12
N GLY A 149 12.96 -5.02 -14.35
CA GLY A 149 13.88 -4.02 -14.87
C GLY A 149 13.75 -2.65 -14.21
N VAL A 150 14.63 -1.75 -14.63
CA VAL A 150 14.72 -0.36 -14.19
C VAL A 150 14.70 0.55 -15.41
N ALA A 151 13.81 1.54 -15.43
CA ALA A 151 13.75 2.59 -16.44
C ALA A 151 13.20 3.86 -15.80
N ASP A 152 13.70 5.03 -16.17
CA ASP A 152 13.18 6.34 -15.71
C ASP A 152 12.95 6.43 -14.19
N ARG A 153 13.97 6.03 -13.41
CA ARG A 153 13.95 6.00 -11.93
C ARG A 153 12.84 5.11 -11.34
N THR A 154 12.24 4.27 -12.18
CA THR A 154 11.19 3.33 -11.83
C THR A 154 11.78 1.93 -11.84
N THR A 155 11.67 1.24 -10.72
CA THR A 155 12.04 -0.17 -10.56
C THR A 155 10.77 -1.02 -10.55
N ARG A 156 10.78 -2.11 -11.32
CA ARG A 156 9.62 -3.01 -11.44
C ARG A 156 9.97 -4.41 -10.99
N TYR A 157 9.08 -5.00 -10.21
CA TYR A 157 9.13 -6.40 -9.80
C TYR A 157 7.78 -7.06 -10.06
N PHE A 158 7.80 -8.37 -10.19
CA PHE A 158 6.61 -9.21 -10.10
C PHE A 158 6.77 -10.15 -8.91
N VAL A 159 5.80 -10.20 -7.99
CA VAL A 159 5.82 -11.11 -6.84
C VAL A 159 4.88 -12.29 -7.12
N GLY A 160 5.37 -13.51 -6.89
CA GLY A 160 4.65 -14.74 -7.19
C GLY A 160 4.93 -15.30 -8.59
N GLN A 161 4.11 -16.27 -9.01
CA GLN A 161 4.27 -16.93 -10.30
C GLN A 161 3.56 -16.15 -11.41
N TYR A 162 4.28 -15.87 -12.49
CA TYR A 162 3.73 -15.25 -13.68
C TYR A 162 2.88 -16.30 -14.43
N ALA A 163 1.56 -16.20 -14.36
CA ALA A 163 0.68 -17.10 -15.09
C ALA A 163 0.69 -16.71 -16.59
N LEU A 164 1.36 -17.51 -17.41
CA LEU A 164 1.46 -17.33 -18.87
C LEU A 164 0.11 -17.46 -19.60
N SER A 165 -0.99 -17.80 -18.90
CA SER A 165 -2.28 -18.09 -19.52
C SER A 165 -3.15 -16.88 -19.81
N SER A 166 -2.74 -15.66 -19.43
CA SER A 166 -3.47 -14.47 -19.85
C SER A 166 -3.08 -14.10 -21.29
N MET A 167 -3.76 -14.72 -22.26
CA MET A 167 -3.79 -14.23 -23.65
C MET A 167 -4.41 -12.82 -23.79
N GLN A 168 -4.74 -12.19 -22.67
CA GLN A 168 -5.18 -10.81 -22.53
C GLN A 168 -4.02 -9.99 -21.97
N ASN A 169 -3.65 -8.90 -22.65
CA ASN A 169 -2.60 -7.96 -22.24
C ASN A 169 -2.97 -7.12 -20.99
N VAL A 170 -3.95 -7.54 -20.19
CA VAL A 170 -4.50 -6.78 -19.07
C VAL A 170 -4.31 -7.58 -17.79
N TRP A 171 -3.59 -6.99 -16.83
CA TRP A 171 -3.39 -7.55 -15.50
C TRP A 171 -4.61 -7.27 -14.61
N GLU A 172 -5.23 -8.33 -14.08
CA GLU A 172 -6.44 -8.24 -13.24
C GLU A 172 -6.21 -8.63 -11.77
N GLY A 173 -5.00 -9.08 -11.43
CA GLY A 173 -4.63 -9.48 -10.07
C GLY A 173 -4.23 -8.30 -9.17
N ASP A 174 -3.55 -8.61 -8.05
CA ASP A 174 -3.09 -7.59 -7.14
C ASP A 174 -2.06 -6.68 -7.81
N GLU A 175 -2.06 -5.38 -7.51
CA GLU A 175 -1.10 -4.45 -8.07
C GLU A 175 -0.74 -3.37 -7.06
N VAL A 176 0.55 -3.05 -7.00
CA VAL A 176 1.08 -2.00 -6.12
C VAL A 176 1.86 -1.00 -6.97
N LYS A 177 1.47 0.27 -6.90
CA LYS A 177 2.20 1.40 -7.45
C LYS A 177 2.58 2.35 -6.33
N VAL A 178 3.86 2.67 -6.23
CA VAL A 178 4.41 3.54 -5.18
C VAL A 178 5.32 4.58 -5.82
N GLU A 179 5.10 5.84 -5.52
CA GLU A 179 5.85 6.95 -6.10
C GLU A 179 6.22 7.98 -5.03
N THR A 180 7.48 8.41 -5.02
CA THR A 180 7.95 9.59 -4.28
C THR A 180 8.77 10.50 -5.18
N ARG A 181 8.65 11.83 -5.05
CA ARG A 181 9.58 12.74 -5.77
C ARG A 181 10.91 12.87 -5.05
N ASP A 182 10.89 12.92 -3.72
CA ASP A 182 12.07 12.90 -2.87
C ASP A 182 11.83 11.98 -1.66
N GLY A 183 12.60 10.90 -1.57
CA GLY A 183 12.54 10.00 -0.43
C GLY A 183 12.90 8.57 -0.77
N LYS A 184 12.68 7.67 0.19
CA LYS A 184 12.99 6.25 0.01
C LYS A 184 11.71 5.43 0.01
N ILE A 185 11.64 4.46 -0.88
CA ILE A 185 10.55 3.48 -0.93
C ILE A 185 11.07 2.14 -0.41
N LYS A 186 10.34 1.56 0.54
CA LYS A 186 10.57 0.21 1.04
C LYS A 186 9.27 -0.60 1.02
N VAL A 187 9.28 -1.75 0.36
CA VAL A 187 8.16 -2.70 0.36
C VAL A 187 8.61 -4.02 0.97
N ARG A 188 7.78 -4.60 1.83
CA ARG A 188 8.09 -5.82 2.60
C ARG A 188 6.81 -6.56 2.99
N TYR A 189 6.94 -7.79 3.46
CA TYR A 189 5.79 -8.48 4.07
C TYR A 189 5.50 -7.96 5.47
N ILE A 190 4.23 -8.04 5.86
CA ILE A 190 3.75 -7.55 7.17
C ILE A 190 4.33 -8.34 8.35
N ASP A 191 4.56 -9.64 8.16
CA ASP A 191 5.04 -10.58 9.17
C ASP A 191 6.56 -10.61 9.32
N GLU A 192 7.31 -9.89 8.49
CA GLU A 192 8.77 -9.85 8.58
C GLU A 192 9.24 -9.17 9.87
N VAL A 193 10.12 -9.81 10.61
CA VAL A 193 10.78 -9.17 11.75
C VAL A 193 11.78 -8.14 11.23
N VAL A 194 11.65 -6.87 11.63
CA VAL A 194 12.73 -5.90 11.42
C VAL A 194 13.83 -6.26 12.41
N GLN A 195 14.90 -6.89 11.95
CA GLN A 195 16.13 -6.91 12.72
C GLN A 195 16.61 -5.46 12.78
N SER A 196 16.38 -4.80 13.91
CA SER A 196 17.03 -3.54 14.19
C SER A 196 18.51 -3.85 14.29
N SER A 197 19.30 -3.32 13.36
CA SER A 197 20.74 -3.20 13.55
C SER A 197 20.94 -2.33 14.78
N SER A 198 21.05 -2.97 15.95
CA SER A 198 21.31 -2.32 17.21
C SER A 198 22.65 -1.60 17.03
N SER A 199 22.60 -0.28 16.89
CA SER A 199 23.81 0.52 17.01
C SER A 199 24.28 0.35 18.44
N SER A 200 25.46 -0.23 18.57
CA SER A 200 26.17 -0.47 19.81
C SER A 200 26.27 0.80 20.67
N SER A 201 25.59 0.78 21.82
CA SER A 201 26.09 1.44 23.03
C SER A 201 25.95 0.44 24.17
N TRP A 202 26.96 -0.43 24.27
CA TRP A 202 27.25 -1.25 25.42
C TRP A 202 28.09 -0.39 26.35
N CYS A 203 27.51 0.03 27.48
CA CYS A 203 28.15 0.64 28.65
C CYS A 203 27.01 0.84 29.69
N ILE A 204 26.95 0.31 30.91
CA ILE A 204 27.87 -0.45 31.77
C ILE A 204 27.00 -1.32 32.72
N PHE A 205 27.53 -2.51 33.05
CA PHE A 205 27.27 -3.45 34.17
C PHE A 205 26.79 -2.80 35.50
N SER A 206 26.20 -3.43 36.51
CA SER A 206 25.70 -4.78 36.82
C SER A 206 25.14 -4.72 38.27
N ARG A 207 24.11 -5.52 38.56
CA ARG A 207 23.77 -6.19 39.84
C ARG A 207 24.10 -5.48 41.17
N LEU A 208 23.05 -5.25 41.98
CA LEU A 208 23.11 -5.36 43.44
C LEU A 208 21.85 -6.06 43.95
N PHE A 209 21.97 -7.37 44.13
CA PHE A 209 21.22 -8.13 45.14
C PHE A 209 22.27 -8.91 45.93
N HIS A 210 22.33 -8.68 47.23
CA HIS A 210 22.79 -9.64 48.24
C HIS A 210 22.08 -9.31 49.57
N CYS A 211 21.47 -10.36 50.13
CA CYS A 211 20.91 -10.60 51.46
C CYS A 211 20.00 -9.55 52.11
#